data_AF-A0A3L6NMU3-F1
#
_entry.id   AF-A0A3L6NMU3-F1
#
_cell.length_a   1.000
_cell.length_b   1.000
_cell.length_c   1.000
_cell.angle_alpha   90.00
_cell.angle_beta   90.00
_cell.angle_gamma   90.00
#
_symmetry.space_group_name_H-M   'P 1'
#
loop_
_entity.id
_entity.type
_entity.pdbx_description
1 polymer ?
#
loop_
_entity_poly.entity_id
_entity_poly.type
_entity_poly.pdbx_seq_one_letter_code
_entity_poly.pdbx_strand_id
1 'polypeptide(L)'
;MKGGMLKPDTFSEHRLPGFPPGIYALLITFNRFHNYVAGELERINGSGRFGPNPRLSREAAERKIDKDLFNTARLYCHMRPLRQYHLSEYTRTILNLNYTPDSGWVLDPRESFSQAFDKVDFSVSTGNQVSVEFNLIYRGHSNVSAKDEKWSQDLF
;
A
#
# COMPACT_ATOMS: atom_id res chain seq x y z
N MET A 1 7.02 10.59 17.92
CA MET A 1 7.49 10.90 16.56
C MET A 1 6.95 12.26 16.18
N LYS A 2 7.64 12.97 15.29
CA LYS A 2 7.28 14.31 14.80
C LYS A 2 7.36 14.30 13.27
N GLY A 3 6.64 15.19 12.61
CA GLY A 3 6.71 15.33 11.15
C GLY A 3 6.03 14.20 10.38
N GLY A 4 5.00 13.56 10.95
CA GLY A 4 4.19 12.54 10.26
C GLY A 4 4.94 11.27 9.86
N MET A 5 6.14 11.07 10.44
CA MET A 5 7.02 9.94 10.15
C MET A 5 6.63 8.68 10.93
N LEU A 6 6.91 7.54 10.34
CA LEU A 6 6.90 6.23 10.98
C LEU A 6 8.23 5.93 11.67
N LYS A 7 8.20 5.01 12.64
CA LYS A 7 9.41 4.58 13.33
C LYS A 7 10.31 3.86 12.30
N PRO A 8 11.58 4.27 12.14
CA PRO A 8 12.45 3.73 11.10
C PRO A 8 12.57 2.21 11.20
N ASP A 9 12.48 1.54 10.06
CA ASP A 9 12.72 0.10 9.90
C ASP A 9 11.85 -0.77 10.83
N THR A 10 10.59 -0.37 11.02
CA THR A 10 9.62 -1.12 11.83
C THR A 10 8.31 -1.41 11.10
N PHE A 11 7.63 -2.45 11.56
CA PHE A 11 6.30 -2.88 11.13
C PHE A 11 5.45 -3.22 12.35
N SER A 12 4.12 -3.09 12.23
CA SER A 12 3.19 -3.27 13.35
C SER A 12 2.61 -4.68 13.46
N GLU A 13 2.75 -5.52 12.43
CA GLU A 13 2.12 -6.83 12.38
C GLU A 13 2.96 -7.88 13.13
N HIS A 14 2.34 -8.49 14.14
CA HIS A 14 2.97 -9.43 15.08
C HIS A 14 3.08 -10.85 14.52
N ARG A 15 2.35 -11.17 13.45
CA ARG A 15 2.42 -12.47 12.76
C ARG A 15 3.57 -12.56 11.77
N LEU A 16 4.21 -11.43 11.46
CA LEU A 16 5.31 -11.38 10.50
C LEU A 16 6.57 -12.12 10.99
N PRO A 17 7.00 -12.06 12.27
CA PRO A 17 8.11 -12.85 12.78
C PRO A 17 7.81 -14.35 12.60
N GLY A 18 8.38 -14.95 11.56
CA GLY A 18 8.03 -16.30 11.09
C GLY A 18 7.97 -16.40 9.56
N PHE A 19 7.96 -15.27 8.88
CA PHE A 19 8.02 -15.19 7.42
C PHE A 19 9.46 -15.02 6.91
N PRO A 20 9.75 -15.46 5.67
CA PRO A 20 11.04 -15.28 5.03
C PRO A 20 11.53 -13.83 4.98
N PRO A 21 12.86 -13.59 4.97
CA PRO A 21 13.44 -12.26 5.12
C PRO A 21 13.04 -11.26 4.03
N GLY A 22 12.70 -11.75 2.83
CA GLY A 22 12.27 -10.90 1.72
C GLY A 22 11.02 -10.07 2.04
N ILE A 23 10.13 -10.59 2.88
CA ILE A 23 8.90 -9.89 3.28
C ILE A 23 9.24 -8.67 4.15
N TYR A 24 10.16 -8.81 5.11
CA TYR A 24 10.55 -7.66 5.94
C TYR A 24 11.30 -6.61 5.11
N ALA A 25 12.14 -7.02 4.17
CA ALA A 25 12.85 -6.08 3.29
C ALA A 25 11.88 -5.20 2.50
N LEU A 26 10.79 -5.79 1.98
CA LEU A 26 9.74 -5.06 1.28
C LEU A 26 9.02 -4.06 2.21
N LEU A 27 8.64 -4.50 3.41
CA LEU A 27 7.96 -3.64 4.39
C LEU A 27 8.84 -2.48 4.86
N ILE A 28 10.13 -2.72 5.10
CA ILE A 28 11.12 -1.70 5.45
C ILE A 28 11.28 -0.70 4.30
N THR A 29 11.29 -1.17 3.05
CA THR A 29 11.36 -0.29 1.88
C THR A 29 10.16 0.67 1.84
N PHE A 30 8.94 0.18 2.10
CA PHE A 30 7.76 1.04 2.18
C PHE A 30 7.78 1.99 3.39
N ASN A 31 8.30 1.56 4.53
CA ASN A 31 8.50 2.42 5.70
C ASN A 31 9.43 3.60 5.37
N ARG A 32 10.58 3.32 4.75
CA ARG A 32 11.53 4.34 4.31
C ARG A 32 10.93 5.27 3.27
N PHE A 33 10.17 4.73 2.32
CA PHE A 33 9.47 5.52 1.32
C PHE A 33 8.42 6.46 1.93
N HIS A 34 7.64 6.00 2.91
CA HIS A 34 6.69 6.86 3.65
C HIS A 34 7.41 8.03 4.32
N ASN A 35 8.52 7.75 5.00
CA ASN A 35 9.29 8.79 5.69
C ASN A 35 9.91 9.81 4.71
N TYR A 36 10.39 9.35 3.57
CA TYR A 36 10.87 10.23 2.49
C TYR A 36 9.74 11.15 1.98
N VAL A 37 8.56 10.59 1.69
CA VAL A 37 7.41 11.36 1.22
C VAL A 37 6.94 12.36 2.27
N ALA A 38 6.87 11.97 3.55
CA ALA A 38 6.49 12.88 4.63
C ALA A 38 7.43 14.09 4.71
N GLY A 39 8.75 13.86 4.61
CA GLY A 39 9.76 14.93 4.58
C GLY A 39 9.62 15.84 3.36
N GLU A 40 9.39 15.29 2.16
CA GLU A 40 9.19 16.11 0.96
C GLU A 40 7.89 16.93 0.99
N LEU A 41 6.82 16.38 1.58
CA LEU A 41 5.56 17.11 1.77
C LEU A 41 5.74 18.31 2.72
N GLU A 42 6.50 18.13 3.79
CA GLU A 42 6.85 19.21 4.72
C GLU A 42 7.76 20.25 4.05
N ARG A 43 8.73 19.81 3.22
CA ARG A 43 9.67 20.69 2.51
C ARG A 43 8.99 21.58 1.47
N ILE A 44 8.09 21.01 0.66
CA ILE A 44 7.42 21.74 -0.42
C ILE A 44 6.37 22.69 0.15
N ASN A 45 5.52 22.20 1.08
CA ASN A 45 4.44 22.94 1.77
C ASN A 45 3.76 24.04 0.93
N GLY A 46 3.48 23.77 -0.35
CA GLY A 46 3.09 24.81 -1.31
C GLY A 46 1.76 25.51 -1.02
N SER A 47 0.91 24.91 -0.18
CA SER A 47 -0.37 25.48 0.26
C SER A 47 -0.33 26.08 1.68
N GLY A 48 0.82 26.06 2.35
CA GLY A 48 0.94 26.48 3.75
C GLY A 48 0.13 25.62 4.73
N ARG A 49 -0.41 24.49 4.28
CA ARG A 49 -1.31 23.60 5.05
C ARG A 49 -0.64 23.03 6.29
N PHE A 50 0.68 22.87 6.27
CA PHE A 50 1.46 22.32 7.38
C PHE A 50 2.06 23.42 8.30
N GLY A 51 1.55 24.65 8.21
CA GLY A 51 1.99 25.77 9.04
C GLY A 51 1.34 25.84 10.44
N PRO A 52 1.96 26.57 11.38
CA PRO A 52 1.41 26.78 12.72
C PRO A 52 0.07 27.53 12.65
N ASN A 53 -0.96 26.98 13.27
CA ASN A 53 -2.26 27.61 13.34
C ASN A 53 -2.33 28.57 14.54
N PRO A 54 -2.51 29.89 14.33
CA PRO A 54 -2.53 30.87 15.41
C PRO A 54 -3.73 30.73 16.38
N ARG A 55 -4.72 29.90 16.05
CA ARG A 55 -5.90 29.64 16.88
C ARG A 55 -5.74 28.47 17.85
N LEU A 56 -4.67 27.70 17.74
CA LEU A 56 -4.43 26.51 18.58
C LEU A 56 -3.27 26.78 19.54
N SER A 57 -3.29 26.12 20.71
CA SER A 57 -2.08 26.04 21.53
C SER A 57 -0.96 25.38 20.73
N ARG A 58 0.29 25.74 21.04
CA ARG A 58 1.47 25.23 20.32
C ARG A 58 1.47 23.70 20.19
N GLU A 59 1.17 23.00 21.28
CA GLU A 59 1.10 21.53 21.30
C GLU A 59 -0.04 20.97 20.45
N ALA A 60 -1.21 21.61 20.45
CA ALA A 60 -2.35 21.18 19.65
C ALA A 60 -2.12 21.44 18.15
N ALA A 61 -1.44 22.53 17.81
CA ALA A 61 -1.02 22.83 16.44
C ALA A 61 -0.01 21.79 15.93
N GLU A 62 1.03 21.48 16.72
CA GLU A 62 2.04 20.48 16.37
C GLU A 62 1.42 19.08 16.17
N ARG A 63 0.52 18.64 17.04
CA ARG A 63 -0.20 17.36 16.88
C ARG A 63 -1.07 17.31 15.63
N LYS A 64 -1.72 18.42 15.29
CA LYS A 64 -2.54 18.50 14.08
C LYS A 64 -1.68 18.39 12.82
N ILE A 65 -0.57 19.11 12.78
CA ILE A 65 0.38 19.08 11.66
C ILE A 65 0.92 17.66 11.49
N ASP A 66 1.36 17.01 12.57
CA ASP A 66 1.86 15.63 12.54
C ASP A 66 0.83 14.65 11.98
N LYS A 67 -0.42 14.73 12.45
CA LYS A 67 -1.53 13.89 11.96
C LYS A 67 -1.87 14.15 10.50
N ASP A 68 -1.93 15.41 10.09
CA ASP A 68 -2.26 15.80 8.72
C ASP A 68 -1.16 15.37 7.74
N LEU A 69 0.11 15.53 8.13
CA LEU A 69 1.26 15.11 7.35
C LEU A 69 1.31 13.58 7.24
N PHE A 70 1.10 12.85 8.35
CA PHE A 70 1.02 11.39 8.35
C PHE A 70 -0.09 10.87 7.41
N ASN A 71 -1.30 11.42 7.51
CA ASN A 71 -2.42 10.97 6.68
C ASN A 71 -2.21 11.29 5.20
N THR A 72 -1.61 12.44 4.89
CA THR A 72 -1.31 12.83 3.50
C THR A 72 -0.20 11.96 2.91
N ALA A 73 0.87 11.72 3.66
CA ALA A 73 1.96 10.81 3.26
C ALA A 73 1.43 9.38 3.06
N ARG A 74 0.60 8.88 3.99
CA ARG A 74 -0.04 7.56 3.88
C ARG A 74 -0.91 7.47 2.63
N LEU A 75 -1.73 8.49 2.35
CA LEU A 75 -2.59 8.52 1.17
C LEU A 75 -1.74 8.49 -0.11
N TYR A 76 -0.69 9.31 -0.19
CA TYR A 76 0.19 9.34 -1.35
C TYR A 76 0.91 8.00 -1.57
N CYS A 77 1.48 7.42 -0.52
CA CYS A 77 2.17 6.13 -0.59
C CYS A 77 1.24 4.99 -0.97
N HIS A 78 0.00 4.98 -0.46
CA HIS A 78 -0.95 3.92 -0.77
C HIS A 78 -1.62 4.08 -2.14
N MET A 79 -2.07 5.28 -2.47
CA MET A 79 -2.91 5.50 -3.66
C MET A 79 -2.12 5.51 -4.96
N ARG A 80 -0.85 5.95 -4.94
CA ARG A 80 -0.10 6.15 -6.18
C ARG A 80 0.84 4.96 -6.48
N PRO A 81 1.95 4.72 -5.77
CA PRO A 81 2.86 3.66 -6.15
C PRO A 81 2.32 2.25 -5.84
N LEU A 82 1.78 2.02 -4.63
CA LEU A 82 1.28 0.70 -4.25
C LEU A 82 0.12 0.23 -5.14
N ARG A 83 -0.95 1.03 -5.23
CA ARG A 83 -2.09 0.71 -6.07
C ARG A 83 -1.69 0.57 -7.54
N GLN A 84 -0.91 1.49 -8.10
CA GLN A 84 -0.50 1.41 -9.50
C GLN A 84 0.34 0.16 -9.77
N TYR A 85 1.34 -0.12 -8.93
CA TYR A 85 2.16 -1.32 -9.03
C TYR A 85 1.32 -2.61 -8.97
N HIS A 86 0.37 -2.68 -8.04
CA HIS A 86 -0.48 -3.86 -7.92
C HIS A 86 -1.40 -4.03 -9.13
N LEU A 87 -2.02 -2.96 -9.61
CA LEU A 87 -3.01 -3.04 -10.68
C LEU A 87 -2.38 -3.16 -12.08
N SER A 88 -1.23 -2.53 -12.34
CA SER A 88 -0.51 -2.72 -13.60
C SER A 88 0.40 -3.93 -13.55
N GLU A 89 1.43 -3.94 -12.71
CA GLU A 89 2.51 -4.93 -12.83
C GLU A 89 2.14 -6.29 -12.23
N TYR A 90 1.61 -6.29 -10.99
CA TYR A 90 1.33 -7.53 -10.28
C TYR A 90 0.18 -8.32 -10.92
N THR A 91 -0.94 -7.65 -11.24
CA THR A 91 -2.08 -8.31 -11.91
C THR A 91 -1.70 -8.85 -13.29
N ARG A 92 -0.89 -8.11 -14.06
CA ARG A 92 -0.38 -8.62 -15.35
C ARG A 92 0.51 -9.84 -15.17
N THR A 93 1.32 -9.86 -14.12
CA THR A 93 2.21 -10.98 -13.83
C THR A 93 1.45 -12.24 -13.42
N ILE A 94 0.47 -12.14 -12.50
CA ILE A 94 -0.30 -13.31 -12.05
C ILE A 94 -1.22 -13.87 -13.15
N LEU A 95 -1.68 -13.01 -14.07
CA LEU A 95 -2.45 -13.42 -15.26
C LEU A 95 -1.55 -13.85 -16.44
N ASN A 96 -0.24 -13.88 -16.24
CA ASN A 96 0.74 -14.27 -17.25
C ASN A 96 0.72 -13.42 -18.55
N LEU A 97 0.22 -12.18 -18.48
CA LEU A 97 0.10 -11.26 -19.62
C LEU A 97 1.46 -10.70 -20.07
N ASN A 98 2.52 -10.93 -19.29
CA ASN A 98 3.90 -10.54 -19.64
C ASN A 98 4.44 -11.29 -20.87
N TYR A 99 3.87 -12.44 -21.23
CA TYR A 99 4.27 -13.23 -22.40
C TYR A 99 3.49 -12.86 -23.67
N THR A 100 2.53 -11.94 -23.58
CA THR A 100 1.74 -11.46 -24.71
C THR A 100 2.18 -10.04 -25.07
N PRO A 101 3.16 -9.85 -25.97
CA PRO A 101 3.71 -8.53 -26.29
C PRO A 101 2.68 -7.56 -26.87
N ASP A 102 1.61 -8.07 -27.49
CA ASP A 102 0.54 -7.27 -28.09
C ASP A 102 -0.52 -6.79 -27.07
N SER A 103 -0.43 -7.21 -25.81
CA SER A 103 -1.40 -6.85 -24.76
C SER A 103 -0.92 -5.70 -23.88
N GLY A 104 -1.41 -4.50 -24.17
CA GLY A 104 -1.28 -3.31 -23.31
C GLY A 104 -2.23 -3.27 -22.11
N TRP A 105 -2.94 -4.38 -21.82
CA TRP A 105 -4.00 -4.40 -20.83
C TRP A 105 -3.53 -4.07 -19.41
N VAL A 106 -4.08 -3.02 -18.81
CA VAL A 106 -3.83 -2.63 -17.42
C VAL A 106 -5.17 -2.51 -16.72
N LEU A 107 -5.26 -2.97 -15.49
CA LEU A 107 -6.46 -2.77 -14.68
C LEU A 107 -6.52 -1.30 -14.22
N ASP A 108 -7.25 -0.45 -14.93
CA ASP A 108 -7.52 0.92 -14.49
C ASP A 108 -8.79 0.95 -13.62
N PRO A 109 -8.69 1.24 -12.31
CA PRO A 109 -9.83 1.28 -11.41
C PRO A 109 -10.72 2.52 -11.64
N ARG A 110 -10.33 3.43 -12.53
CA ARG A 110 -11.10 4.63 -12.90
C ARG A 110 -11.97 4.41 -14.13
N GLU A 111 -11.76 3.32 -14.87
CA GLU A 111 -12.59 2.99 -16.02
C GLU A 111 -13.97 2.49 -15.58
N SER A 112 -14.98 2.81 -16.38
CA SER A 112 -16.33 2.31 -16.14
C SER A 112 -16.43 0.87 -16.65
N PHE A 113 -16.57 -0.08 -15.72
CA PHE A 113 -16.76 -1.51 -16.05
C PHE A 113 -18.18 -1.83 -16.56
N SER A 114 -19.01 -0.81 -16.82
CA SER A 114 -20.36 -0.95 -17.36
C SER A 114 -20.42 -1.65 -18.73
N GLN A 115 -19.30 -1.73 -19.45
CA GLN A 115 -19.21 -2.38 -20.76
C GLN A 115 -18.88 -3.88 -20.68
N ALA A 116 -18.34 -4.37 -19.56
CA ALA A 116 -17.88 -5.76 -19.43
C ALA A 116 -18.94 -6.70 -18.85
N PHE A 117 -19.93 -6.16 -18.13
CA PHE A 117 -21.01 -6.93 -17.52
C PHE A 117 -22.35 -6.36 -17.96
N ASP A 118 -22.93 -6.96 -18.99
CA ASP A 118 -24.29 -6.64 -19.41
C ASP A 118 -25.25 -6.90 -18.24
N LYS A 119 -25.78 -5.82 -17.65
CA LYS A 119 -26.90 -5.81 -16.69
C LYS A 119 -26.60 -6.17 -15.22
N VAL A 120 -25.39 -5.90 -14.72
CA VAL A 120 -25.17 -5.92 -13.25
C VAL A 120 -25.04 -4.49 -12.76
N ASP A 121 -26.07 -4.01 -12.05
CA ASP A 121 -26.01 -2.73 -11.32
C ASP A 121 -25.16 -2.95 -10.07
N PHE A 122 -23.84 -2.79 -10.22
CA PHE A 122 -22.95 -2.84 -9.08
C PHE A 122 -23.20 -1.62 -8.23
N SER A 123 -23.70 -1.83 -7.01
CA SER A 123 -23.84 -0.76 -6.04
C SER A 123 -22.49 -0.09 -5.80
N VAL A 124 -22.32 1.13 -6.31
CA VAL A 124 -21.07 1.89 -6.13
C VAL A 124 -21.09 2.48 -4.72
N SER A 125 -19.95 2.44 -4.03
CA SER A 125 -19.78 3.04 -2.68
C SER A 125 -20.48 2.33 -1.52
N THR A 126 -20.84 1.05 -1.64
CA THR A 126 -21.42 0.25 -0.53
C THR A 126 -20.38 -0.33 0.44
N GLY A 127 -19.10 -0.04 0.21
CA GLY A 127 -17.99 -0.60 0.99
C GLY A 127 -17.51 -1.93 0.42
N ASN A 128 -16.32 -2.35 0.86
CA ASN A 128 -15.72 -3.63 0.44
C ASN A 128 -15.59 -4.56 1.65
N GLN A 129 -15.93 -5.83 1.48
CA GLN A 129 -15.67 -6.90 2.44
C GLN A 129 -14.97 -8.03 1.71
N VAL A 130 -13.89 -8.55 2.29
CA VAL A 130 -13.15 -9.69 1.71
C VAL A 130 -13.87 -10.97 2.11
N SER A 131 -14.35 -11.72 1.12
CA SER A 131 -15.10 -12.95 1.36
C SER A 131 -14.20 -14.13 1.78
N VAL A 132 -14.79 -15.16 2.39
CA VAL A 132 -14.06 -16.38 2.79
C VAL A 132 -13.56 -17.13 1.56
N GLU A 133 -14.34 -17.15 0.49
CA GLU A 133 -13.98 -17.75 -0.80
C GLU A 133 -12.75 -17.08 -1.38
N PHE A 134 -12.68 -15.74 -1.32
CA PHE A 134 -11.50 -15.00 -1.74
C PHE A 134 -10.27 -15.40 -0.92
N ASN A 135 -10.41 -15.59 0.39
CA ASN A 135 -9.32 -16.08 1.24
C ASN A 135 -8.83 -17.47 0.82
N LEU A 136 -9.73 -18.38 0.44
CA LEU A 136 -9.39 -19.75 0.03
C LEU A 136 -8.61 -19.77 -1.29
N ILE A 137 -9.06 -19.01 -2.30
CA ILE A 137 -8.39 -18.97 -3.61
C ILE A 137 -7.04 -18.26 -3.56
N TYR A 138 -6.83 -17.33 -2.61
CA TYR A 138 -5.57 -16.59 -2.48
C TYR A 138 -4.46 -17.34 -1.72
N ARG A 139 -4.66 -18.64 -1.44
CA ARG A 139 -3.66 -19.50 -0.80
C ARG A 139 -2.59 -19.98 -1.78
N GLY A 140 -1.78 -19.06 -2.30
CA GLY A 140 -0.70 -19.32 -3.26
C GLY A 140 0.56 -20.00 -2.71
N HIS A 141 0.44 -20.97 -1.80
CA HIS A 141 1.58 -21.62 -1.15
C HIS A 141 2.47 -22.41 -2.12
N SER A 142 1.93 -22.83 -3.27
CA SER A 142 2.69 -23.49 -4.35
C SER A 142 3.76 -22.59 -4.99
N ASN A 143 3.65 -21.27 -4.79
CA ASN A 143 4.52 -20.29 -5.43
C ASN A 143 5.71 -19.90 -4.54
N VAL A 144 5.86 -20.54 -3.37
CA VAL A 144 6.99 -20.32 -2.45
C VAL A 144 8.25 -20.93 -3.06
N SER A 145 9.36 -20.19 -3.02
CA SER A 145 10.62 -20.69 -3.56
C SER A 145 11.20 -21.80 -2.67
N ALA A 146 11.93 -22.75 -3.25
CA ALA A 146 12.59 -23.83 -2.49
C ALA A 146 13.55 -23.28 -1.41
N LYS A 147 14.10 -22.08 -1.61
CA LYS A 147 14.95 -21.39 -0.63
C LYS A 147 14.14 -20.91 0.58
N ASP A 148 12.99 -20.30 0.33
CA ASP A 148 12.11 -19.79 1.38
C ASP A 148 11.41 -20.93 2.13
N GLU A 149 11.11 -22.03 1.44
CA GLU A 149 10.64 -23.27 2.04
C GLU A 149 11.67 -23.82 3.02
N LYS A 150 12.93 -23.99 2.58
CA LYS A 150 14.02 -24.47 3.44
C LYS A 150 14.23 -23.55 4.64
N TRP A 151 14.23 -22.23 4.43
CA TRP A 151 14.36 -21.27 5.53
C TRP A 151 13.25 -21.43 6.58
N SER A 152 12.02 -21.69 6.12
CA SER A 152 10.88 -21.88 7.02
C SER A 152 10.99 -23.20 7.79
N GLN A 153 11.43 -24.29 7.13
CA GLN A 153 11.69 -25.57 7.78
C GLN A 153 12.83 -25.52 8.81
N ASP A 154 13.86 -24.71 8.57
CA ASP A 154 14.97 -24.55 9.51
C ASP A 154 14.58 -23.72 10.75
N LEU A 155 13.51 -22.90 10.66
CA LEU A 155 13.05 -22.03 11.73
C LEU A 155 12.11 -22.74 12.73
N PHE A 156 11.35 -23.73 12.28
CA PHE A 156 10.35 -24.47 13.06
C PHE A 156 10.80 -25.89 13.35
#